data_AF-A0A7K1JVJ9-F1
#
_entry.id   AF-A0A7K1JVJ9-F1
#
_cell.length_a   1.000
_cell.length_b   1.000
_cell.length_c   1.000
_cell.angle_alpha   90.00
_cell.angle_beta   90.00
_cell.angle_gamma   90.00
#
_symmetry.space_group_name_H-M   'P 1'
#
loop_
_entity.id
_entity.type
_entity.pdbx_description
1 polymer ?
#
loop_
_entity_poly.entity_id
_entity_poly.type
_entity_poly.pdbx_seq_one_letter_code
_entity_poly.pdbx_strand_id
1 'polypeptide(L)'
;MKLRAFGVVAVTVTAALLSGCSPSRPGTDSTDSEFFFSRSYEKYGRDLDDSARDTQQIDRALRRVDPCGFIHADALKSATDKVASYRFGNTLETCLMNQPAPMPNVGLRIDIRTDVDPVWDSSWKDLKVGDVTVKTSSECSYFFPLGLGELESAPQSDKAKEAFSHQYVSISSSPNSDPGCKLTSAAAKMSAESRNQGIPRFDSRSKMWRPLFEQDICSLFQQLNGYSRYYQGEKSPRSCSFYANNAATPTSAALHLTTKKTLNTSWKTENRNGVELYVEPGYSEGDYHDCRISVEMGPPIPPTNIGTANTDAANDSSDWPTPVIEVTGQDCEQNKKLALAAAKKFT
;
A
#
# COMPACT_ATOMS: atom_id res chain seq x y z
N MET A 1 43.92 -24.26 -81.93
CA MET A 1 44.06 -22.83 -82.32
C MET A 1 43.01 -22.03 -81.56
N LYS A 2 43.42 -20.85 -81.08
CA LYS A 2 42.79 -19.89 -80.16
C LYS A 2 41.26 -19.68 -80.21
N LEU A 3 40.69 -19.50 -79.00
CA LEU A 3 39.65 -18.55 -78.53
C LEU A 3 38.33 -18.40 -79.32
N ARG A 4 37.19 -18.42 -78.62
CA ARG A 4 36.58 -17.23 -77.98
C ARG A 4 35.39 -17.58 -77.08
N ALA A 5 35.37 -16.90 -75.94
CA ALA A 5 34.28 -16.86 -74.97
C ALA A 5 33.10 -16.03 -75.49
N PHE A 6 31.88 -16.45 -75.17
CA PHE A 6 30.70 -15.59 -75.09
C PHE A 6 30.14 -15.71 -73.68
N GLY A 7 30.15 -14.58 -72.96
CA GLY A 7 29.60 -14.47 -71.62
C GLY A 7 28.07 -14.48 -71.65
N VAL A 8 27.48 -15.24 -70.73
CA VAL A 8 26.08 -15.11 -70.34
C VAL A 8 26.06 -14.38 -69.00
N VAL A 9 25.50 -13.18 -69.01
CA VAL A 9 25.18 -12.42 -67.81
C VAL A 9 23.94 -13.06 -67.19
N ALA A 10 24.11 -13.84 -66.13
CA ALA A 10 23.00 -14.28 -65.30
C ALA A 10 22.64 -13.16 -64.32
N VAL A 11 21.48 -12.53 -64.55
CA VAL A 11 20.87 -11.61 -63.60
C VAL A 11 20.29 -12.45 -62.46
N THR A 12 21.02 -12.53 -61.34
CA THR A 12 20.48 -13.03 -60.09
C THR A 12 19.53 -12.00 -59.50
N VAL A 13 18.22 -12.28 -59.59
CA VAL A 13 17.19 -11.59 -58.81
C VAL A 13 17.33 -12.08 -57.36
N THR A 14 17.99 -11.29 -56.52
CA THR A 14 18.00 -11.51 -55.08
C THR A 14 16.63 -11.13 -54.54
N ALA A 15 15.76 -12.13 -54.35
CA ALA A 15 14.55 -11.96 -53.55
C ALA A 15 14.98 -11.74 -52.09
N ALA A 16 15.03 -10.48 -51.67
CA ALA A 16 15.15 -10.11 -50.27
C ALA A 16 13.88 -10.57 -49.56
N LEU A 17 13.95 -11.73 -48.90
CA LEU A 17 13.02 -12.11 -47.85
C LEU A 17 13.22 -11.10 -46.72
N LEU A 18 12.42 -10.04 -46.74
CA LEU A 18 12.17 -9.21 -45.56
C LEU A 18 11.44 -10.10 -44.55
N SER A 19 12.20 -10.86 -43.77
CA SER A 19 11.79 -11.36 -42.48
C SER A 19 11.46 -10.13 -41.64
N GLY A 20 10.20 -9.71 -41.68
CA GLY A 20 9.65 -8.70 -40.80
C GLY A 20 9.76 -9.20 -39.37
N CYS A 21 10.87 -8.89 -38.71
CA CYS A 21 10.90 -8.75 -37.26
C CYS A 21 9.97 -7.59 -36.93
N SER A 22 8.67 -7.85 -36.86
CA SER A 22 7.76 -6.98 -36.14
C SER A 22 8.32 -6.85 -34.73
N PRO A 23 8.55 -5.63 -34.22
CA PRO A 23 8.81 -5.45 -32.80
C PRO A 23 7.61 -6.06 -32.08
N SER A 24 7.85 -7.10 -31.29
CA SER A 24 6.90 -7.57 -30.30
C SER A 24 6.49 -6.35 -29.50
N ARG A 25 5.25 -5.90 -29.74
CA ARG A 25 4.61 -4.84 -28.98
C ARG A 25 4.79 -5.22 -27.50
N PRO A 26 5.30 -4.32 -26.63
CA PRO A 26 5.27 -4.55 -25.19
C PRO A 26 3.83 -4.94 -24.83
N GLY A 27 3.71 -6.01 -24.04
CA GLY A 27 2.46 -6.73 -23.82
C GLY A 27 1.28 -5.82 -23.55
N THR A 28 0.14 -6.24 -24.10
CA THR A 28 -1.21 -5.90 -23.65
C THR A 28 -1.22 -5.55 -22.16
N ASP A 29 -1.64 -4.32 -21.85
CA ASP A 29 -1.95 -3.85 -20.51
C ASP A 29 -2.61 -4.98 -19.71
N SER A 30 -1.99 -5.41 -18.60
CA SER A 30 -2.69 -6.31 -17.67
C SER A 30 -3.99 -5.61 -17.32
N THR A 31 -5.12 -6.29 -17.49
CA THR A 31 -6.41 -5.75 -17.02
C THR A 31 -6.25 -5.37 -15.54
N ASP A 32 -6.98 -4.35 -15.06
CA ASP A 32 -6.89 -3.93 -13.66
C ASP A 32 -7.09 -5.11 -12.69
N SER A 33 -7.92 -6.07 -13.11
CA SER A 33 -8.12 -7.35 -12.43
C SER A 33 -6.84 -8.15 -12.19
N GLU A 34 -5.99 -8.35 -13.20
CA GLU A 34 -4.73 -9.11 -13.08
C GLU A 34 -3.65 -8.35 -12.30
N PHE A 35 -3.78 -7.03 -12.21
CA PHE A 35 -2.91 -6.24 -11.34
C PHE A 35 -3.23 -6.51 -9.87
N PHE A 36 -4.51 -6.51 -9.46
CA PHE A 36 -4.90 -6.72 -8.06
C PHE A 36 -4.87 -8.19 -7.62
N PHE A 37 -5.25 -9.11 -8.51
CA PHE A 37 -5.28 -10.55 -8.24
C PHE A 37 -4.32 -11.31 -9.15
N SER A 38 -3.47 -12.14 -8.56
CA SER A 38 -2.55 -12.98 -9.30
C SER A 38 -3.14 -14.35 -9.52
N ARG A 39 -2.91 -14.93 -10.71
CA ARG A 39 -3.23 -16.34 -10.96
C ARG A 39 -2.31 -17.30 -10.19
N SER A 40 -1.20 -16.81 -9.66
CA SER A 40 -0.27 -17.55 -8.80
C SER A 40 -0.24 -16.97 -7.39
N TYR A 41 0.08 -17.83 -6.42
CA TYR A 41 0.26 -17.46 -5.02
C TYR A 41 1.56 -18.07 -4.49
N GLU A 42 2.20 -17.39 -3.55
CA GLU A 42 3.45 -17.85 -2.97
C GLU A 42 3.16 -18.66 -1.71
N LYS A 43 3.59 -19.92 -1.72
CA LYS A 43 3.34 -20.88 -0.63
C LYS A 43 4.14 -20.60 0.65
N TYR A 44 5.23 -19.84 0.56
CA TYR A 44 6.17 -19.60 1.66
C TYR A 44 6.56 -20.87 2.42
N GLY A 45 6.77 -21.99 1.71
CA GLY A 45 7.15 -23.26 2.35
C GLY A 45 6.01 -23.99 3.07
N ARG A 46 4.75 -23.62 2.82
CA ARG A 46 3.56 -24.32 3.33
C ARG A 46 2.53 -24.55 2.23
N ASP A 47 1.79 -25.65 2.34
CA ASP A 47 0.57 -25.77 1.56
C ASP A 47 -0.53 -24.88 2.15
N LEU A 48 -1.24 -24.19 1.26
CA LEU A 48 -2.35 -23.30 1.58
C LEU A 48 -3.64 -23.99 1.14
N ASP A 49 -4.62 -24.06 2.03
CA ASP A 49 -5.99 -24.41 1.65
C ASP A 49 -6.65 -23.25 0.86
N ASP A 50 -7.85 -23.49 0.32
CA ASP A 50 -8.58 -22.48 -0.45
C ASP A 50 -8.80 -21.18 0.32
N SER A 51 -9.14 -21.26 1.61
CA SER A 51 -9.37 -20.07 2.42
C SER A 51 -8.09 -19.25 2.58
N ALA A 52 -6.95 -19.89 2.84
CA ALA A 52 -5.68 -19.20 3.01
C ALA A 52 -5.19 -18.60 1.69
N ARG A 53 -5.47 -19.25 0.56
CA ARG A 53 -5.21 -18.69 -0.78
C ARG A 53 -6.03 -17.42 -1.02
N ASP A 54 -7.32 -17.46 -0.69
CA ASP A 54 -8.20 -16.29 -0.85
C ASP A 54 -7.75 -15.12 0.01
N THR A 55 -7.44 -15.35 1.29
CA THR A 55 -6.89 -14.33 2.18
C THR A 55 -5.61 -13.71 1.61
N GLN A 56 -4.68 -14.54 1.10
CA GLN A 56 -3.43 -14.02 0.51
C GLN A 56 -3.69 -13.17 -0.75
N GLN A 57 -4.64 -13.56 -1.60
CA GLN A 57 -5.01 -12.78 -2.79
C GLN A 57 -5.69 -11.46 -2.43
N ILE A 58 -6.58 -11.47 -1.44
CA ILE A 58 -7.23 -10.26 -0.91
C ILE A 58 -6.19 -9.30 -0.32
N ASP A 59 -5.28 -9.81 0.51
CA ASP A 59 -4.24 -8.99 1.12
C ASP A 59 -3.27 -8.42 0.08
N ARG A 60 -2.91 -9.21 -0.93
CA ARG A 60 -2.14 -8.72 -2.07
C ARG A 60 -2.87 -7.59 -2.80
N ALA A 61 -4.17 -7.73 -3.04
CA ALA A 61 -4.96 -6.69 -3.69
C ALA A 61 -4.99 -5.41 -2.84
N LEU A 62 -5.24 -5.52 -1.53
CA LEU A 62 -5.23 -4.40 -0.59
C LEU A 62 -3.85 -3.71 -0.49
N ARG A 63 -2.76 -4.48 -0.57
CA ARG A 63 -1.39 -3.91 -0.64
C ARG A 63 -1.17 -3.02 -1.86
N ARG A 64 -1.92 -3.27 -2.93
CA ARG A 64 -1.79 -2.62 -4.24
C ARG A 64 -2.81 -1.51 -4.49
N VAL A 65 -3.67 -1.20 -3.52
CA VAL A 65 -4.54 -0.01 -3.59
C VAL A 65 -3.76 1.21 -3.12
N ASP A 66 -3.74 2.27 -3.93
CA ASP A 66 -3.15 3.56 -3.54
C ASP A 66 -4.22 4.45 -2.90
N PRO A 67 -4.23 4.65 -1.56
CA PRO A 67 -5.21 5.54 -0.94
C PRO A 67 -5.06 6.99 -1.39
N CYS A 68 -3.85 7.42 -1.75
CA CYS A 68 -3.60 8.77 -2.26
C CYS A 68 -3.89 8.89 -3.76
N GLY A 69 -4.00 7.76 -4.48
CA GLY A 69 -4.45 7.73 -5.87
C GLY A 69 -5.92 8.12 -6.06
N PHE A 70 -6.69 8.19 -4.97
CA PHE A 70 -8.05 8.77 -4.96
C PHE A 70 -8.06 10.31 -5.00
N ILE A 71 -6.90 10.96 -4.92
CA ILE A 71 -6.76 12.42 -5.00
C ILE A 71 -6.47 12.84 -6.43
N HIS A 72 -7.38 13.61 -7.03
CA HIS A 72 -7.15 14.29 -8.30
C HIS A 72 -6.78 15.75 -8.04
N ALA A 73 -5.48 16.03 -8.01
CA ALA A 73 -4.96 17.34 -7.60
C ALA A 73 -5.58 18.52 -8.35
N ASP A 74 -5.84 18.40 -9.65
CA ASP A 74 -6.41 19.51 -10.45
C ASP A 74 -7.90 19.71 -10.19
N ALA A 75 -8.66 18.62 -9.98
CA ALA A 75 -10.05 18.70 -9.56
C ALA A 75 -10.17 19.31 -8.16
N LEU A 76 -9.28 18.93 -7.24
CA LEU A 76 -9.25 19.46 -5.88
C LEU A 76 -8.87 20.94 -5.82
N LYS A 77 -7.86 21.38 -6.61
CA LYS A 77 -7.52 22.81 -6.75
C LYS A 77 -8.69 23.66 -7.22
N SER A 78 -9.51 23.12 -8.12
CA SER A 78 -10.68 23.82 -8.64
C SER A 78 -11.79 23.95 -7.59
N ALA A 79 -11.83 23.02 -6.62
CA ALA A 79 -12.80 23.00 -5.54
C ALA A 79 -12.35 23.80 -4.29
N THR A 80 -11.03 23.94 -4.07
CA THR A 80 -10.48 24.57 -2.87
C THR A 80 -9.03 25.05 -3.05
N ASP A 81 -8.69 26.15 -2.40
CA ASP A 81 -7.32 26.64 -2.19
C ASP A 81 -6.73 26.18 -0.84
N LYS A 82 -7.53 25.47 -0.03
CA LYS A 82 -7.18 25.09 1.34
C LYS A 82 -6.34 23.82 1.46
N VAL A 83 -5.91 23.21 0.37
CA VAL A 83 -5.07 22.00 0.41
C VAL A 83 -3.74 22.29 -0.29
N ALA A 84 -2.65 22.16 0.46
CA ALA A 84 -1.31 22.46 -0.04
C ALA A 84 -0.55 21.21 -0.48
N SER A 85 -0.76 20.08 0.21
CA SER A 85 -0.07 18.82 -0.08
C SER A 85 -0.84 17.62 0.45
N TYR A 86 -0.44 16.43 0.01
CA TYR A 86 -0.89 15.17 0.57
C TYR A 86 0.28 14.21 0.80
N ARG A 87 0.12 13.31 1.76
CA ARG A 87 1.11 12.30 2.15
C ARG A 87 0.44 11.09 2.79
N PHE A 88 1.18 10.02 3.00
CA PHE A 88 0.68 8.94 3.85
C PHE A 88 0.57 9.36 5.32
N GLY A 89 -0.33 8.70 6.04
CA GLY A 89 -0.39 8.73 7.50
C GLY A 89 0.69 7.86 8.15
N ASN A 90 0.39 7.34 9.33
CA ASN A 90 1.21 6.33 10.00
C ASN A 90 1.05 4.92 9.42
N THR A 91 0.11 4.74 8.47
CA THR A 91 -0.10 3.49 7.74
C THR A 91 -0.21 3.77 6.24
N LEU A 92 -0.01 2.72 5.43
CA LEU A 92 -0.06 2.80 3.97
C LEU A 92 -1.48 2.76 3.41
N GLU A 93 -2.47 2.52 4.26
CA GLU A 93 -3.90 2.56 3.96
C GLU A 93 -4.47 3.98 4.08
N THR A 94 -3.71 4.92 4.63
CA THR A 94 -4.17 6.27 4.95
C THR A 94 -3.46 7.32 4.12
N CYS A 95 -4.23 8.12 3.39
CA CYS A 95 -3.79 9.39 2.81
C CYS A 95 -4.27 10.57 3.66
N LEU A 96 -3.34 11.45 4.01
CA LEU A 96 -3.60 12.69 4.75
C LEU A 96 -3.39 13.88 3.81
N MET A 97 -4.36 14.80 3.79
CA MET A 97 -4.25 16.08 3.11
C MET A 97 -3.96 17.18 4.13
N ASN A 98 -2.91 17.94 3.88
CA ASN A 98 -2.47 19.02 4.73
C ASN A 98 -3.03 20.36 4.21
N GLN A 99 -3.53 21.16 5.15
CA GLN A 99 -3.88 22.55 4.88
C GLN A 99 -2.63 23.44 5.01
N PRO A 100 -2.56 24.58 4.29
CA PRO A 100 -1.46 25.51 4.43
C PRO A 100 -1.38 26.10 5.85
N ALA A 101 -0.18 26.49 6.28
CA ALA A 101 0.02 27.21 7.53
C ALA A 101 -0.82 28.51 7.57
N PRO A 102 -1.33 28.94 8.75
CA PRO A 102 -1.05 28.46 10.10
C PRO A 102 -2.04 27.40 10.61
N MET A 103 -2.74 26.69 9.72
CA MET A 103 -3.66 25.60 10.08
C MET A 103 -3.01 24.23 9.76
N PRO A 104 -1.95 23.79 10.48
CA PRO A 104 -1.23 22.55 10.16
C PRO A 104 -2.02 21.29 10.53
N ASN A 105 -3.28 21.41 10.96
CA ASN A 105 -4.10 20.24 11.25
C ASN A 105 -4.40 19.50 9.95
N VAL A 106 -4.30 18.18 9.99
CA VAL A 106 -4.77 17.32 8.90
C VAL A 106 -6.25 17.63 8.71
N GLY A 107 -6.55 18.34 7.63
CA GLY A 107 -7.91 18.83 7.37
C GLY A 107 -8.80 17.74 6.78
N LEU A 108 -8.21 16.70 6.19
CA LEU A 108 -8.93 15.65 5.49
C LEU A 108 -8.10 14.37 5.44
N ARG A 109 -8.77 13.23 5.63
CA ARG A 109 -8.21 11.89 5.64
C ARG A 109 -8.98 11.00 4.68
N ILE A 110 -8.26 10.20 3.90
CA ILE A 110 -8.79 9.12 3.07
C ILE A 110 -8.18 7.81 3.59
N ASP A 111 -9.01 6.86 3.98
CA ASP A 111 -8.58 5.55 4.48
C ASP A 111 -9.15 4.43 3.63
N ILE A 112 -8.34 3.40 3.39
CA ILE A 112 -8.83 2.07 3.05
C ILE A 112 -9.11 1.33 4.36
N ARG A 113 -10.39 1.01 4.61
CA ARG A 113 -10.85 0.39 5.84
C ARG A 113 -11.29 -1.05 5.58
N THR A 114 -10.79 -1.97 6.40
CA THR A 114 -11.16 -3.41 6.43
C THR A 114 -11.64 -3.85 7.82
N ASP A 115 -11.65 -2.91 8.75
CA ASP A 115 -11.92 -3.08 10.17
C ASP A 115 -13.34 -2.62 10.56
N VAL A 116 -14.08 -2.05 9.62
CA VAL A 116 -15.39 -1.46 9.87
C VAL A 116 -16.51 -2.26 9.21
N ASP A 117 -17.53 -2.52 10.02
CA ASP A 117 -18.82 -3.03 9.58
C ASP A 117 -19.85 -1.95 9.90
N PRO A 118 -19.97 -0.91 9.05
CA PRO A 118 -20.74 0.25 9.44
C PRO A 118 -22.22 -0.14 9.54
N VAL A 119 -22.81 0.12 10.71
CA VAL A 119 -24.26 0.03 10.88
C VAL A 119 -24.86 1.35 10.42
N TRP A 120 -25.49 1.33 9.25
CA TRP A 120 -26.14 2.51 8.69
C TRP A 120 -27.48 2.74 9.38
N ASP A 121 -27.52 3.67 10.34
CA ASP A 121 -28.77 4.15 10.92
C ASP A 121 -29.38 5.31 10.09
N SER A 122 -30.48 5.90 10.59
CA SER A 122 -31.19 6.99 9.91
C SER A 122 -30.40 8.30 9.79
N SER A 123 -29.25 8.43 10.46
CA SER A 123 -28.37 9.61 10.33
C SER A 123 -27.55 9.59 9.04
N TRP A 124 -27.41 8.41 8.42
CA TRP A 124 -26.69 8.24 7.16
C TRP A 124 -27.60 8.47 5.96
N LYS A 125 -27.07 9.21 4.99
CA LYS A 125 -27.75 9.49 3.71
C LYS A 125 -27.00 8.87 2.55
N ASP A 126 -27.73 8.60 1.48
CA ASP A 126 -27.17 8.09 0.23
C ASP A 126 -26.94 9.25 -0.74
N LEU A 127 -25.73 9.32 -1.28
CA LEU A 127 -25.35 10.17 -2.39
C LEU A 127 -24.88 9.28 -3.54
N LYS A 128 -25.54 9.37 -4.70
CA LYS A 128 -25.13 8.62 -5.90
C LYS A 128 -24.08 9.42 -6.68
N VAL A 129 -22.98 8.76 -7.02
CA VAL A 129 -21.88 9.30 -7.83
C VAL A 129 -21.52 8.27 -8.89
N GLY A 130 -22.06 8.41 -10.10
CA GLY A 130 -22.05 7.33 -11.09
C GLY A 130 -22.75 6.09 -10.53
N ASP A 131 -22.09 4.93 -10.61
CA ASP A 131 -22.60 3.66 -10.07
C ASP A 131 -22.25 3.47 -8.58
N VAL A 132 -21.45 4.37 -8.01
CA VAL A 132 -21.01 4.31 -6.62
C VAL A 132 -22.05 4.96 -5.71
N THR A 133 -22.44 4.25 -4.65
CA THR A 133 -23.28 4.79 -3.58
C THR A 133 -22.40 5.21 -2.42
N VAL A 134 -22.36 6.52 -2.17
CA VAL A 134 -21.63 7.12 -1.06
C VAL A 134 -22.59 7.29 0.13
N LYS A 135 -22.26 6.67 1.25
CA LYS A 135 -22.88 6.89 2.55
C LYS A 135 -22.29 8.14 3.17
N THR A 136 -23.12 9.08 3.61
CA THR A 136 -22.70 10.36 4.21
C THR A 136 -23.35 10.55 5.57
N SER A 137 -22.57 10.98 6.56
CA SER A 137 -23.05 11.39 7.88
C SER A 137 -23.06 12.92 8.04
N SER A 138 -23.70 13.42 9.10
CA SER A 138 -23.63 14.82 9.50
C SER A 138 -22.28 15.24 10.08
N GLU A 139 -21.40 14.29 10.40
CA GLU A 139 -20.10 14.51 11.05
C GLU A 139 -18.95 14.51 10.03
N CYS A 140 -19.21 14.99 8.81
CA CYS A 140 -18.24 15.04 7.72
C CYS A 140 -17.53 13.69 7.50
N SER A 141 -18.27 12.58 7.55
CA SER A 141 -17.75 11.25 7.26
C SER A 141 -18.48 10.64 6.08
N TYR A 142 -17.71 10.09 5.15
CA TYR A 142 -18.19 9.54 3.89
C TYR A 142 -17.59 8.14 3.68
N PHE A 143 -18.41 7.19 3.26
CA PHE A 143 -17.99 5.82 3.02
C PHE A 143 -18.55 5.31 1.69
N PHE A 144 -17.75 4.56 0.95
CA PHE A 144 -18.25 3.81 -0.21
C PHE A 144 -17.44 2.51 -0.39
N PRO A 145 -18.02 1.47 -1.01
CA PRO A 145 -17.33 0.21 -1.23
C PRO A 145 -16.07 0.39 -2.09
N LEU A 146 -14.97 -0.24 -1.67
CA LEU A 146 -13.71 -0.23 -2.42
C LEU A 146 -13.86 -0.91 -3.79
N GLY A 147 -14.68 -1.97 -3.87
CA GLY A 147 -15.02 -2.63 -5.13
C GLY A 147 -14.06 -3.72 -5.60
N LEU A 148 -13.10 -4.15 -4.77
CA LEU A 148 -12.15 -5.22 -5.16
C LEU A 148 -12.86 -6.52 -5.56
N GLY A 149 -13.97 -6.86 -4.90
CA GLY A 149 -14.76 -8.07 -5.20
C GLY A 149 -15.55 -8.02 -6.52
N GLU A 150 -15.64 -6.85 -7.15
CA GLU A 150 -16.33 -6.67 -8.45
C GLU A 150 -15.42 -6.93 -9.65
N LEU A 151 -14.11 -7.10 -9.41
CA LEU A 151 -13.14 -7.42 -10.46
C LEU A 151 -13.27 -8.88 -10.90
N GLU A 152 -13.13 -9.13 -12.20
CA GLU A 152 -13.36 -10.45 -12.83
C GLU A 152 -12.50 -11.57 -12.21
N SER A 153 -11.28 -11.26 -11.77
CA SER A 153 -10.32 -12.22 -11.19
C SER A 153 -10.35 -12.25 -9.66
N ALA A 154 -11.30 -11.56 -9.02
CA ALA A 154 -11.46 -11.61 -7.58
C ALA A 154 -11.87 -13.03 -7.13
N PRO A 155 -11.32 -13.56 -6.03
CA PRO A 155 -11.77 -14.81 -5.43
C PRO A 155 -13.30 -14.83 -5.17
N GLN A 156 -13.94 -15.97 -5.43
CA GLN A 156 -15.41 -16.08 -5.43
C GLN A 156 -15.99 -16.96 -4.31
N SER A 157 -15.15 -17.46 -3.40
CA SER A 157 -15.64 -18.20 -2.23
C SER A 157 -16.53 -17.32 -1.36
N ASP A 158 -17.41 -17.93 -0.57
CA ASP A 158 -18.32 -17.18 0.31
C ASP A 158 -17.55 -16.33 1.32
N LYS A 159 -16.44 -16.86 1.85
CA LYS A 159 -15.55 -16.14 2.75
C LYS A 159 -14.86 -14.95 2.06
N ALA A 160 -14.44 -15.11 0.80
CA ALA A 160 -13.88 -14.00 0.04
C ALA A 160 -14.92 -12.89 -0.20
N LYS A 161 -16.15 -13.27 -0.59
CA LYS A 161 -17.26 -12.33 -0.77
C LYS A 161 -17.60 -11.57 0.50
N GLU A 162 -17.63 -12.27 1.64
CA GLU A 162 -17.77 -11.66 2.96
C GLU A 162 -16.66 -10.64 3.19
N ALA A 163 -15.39 -11.03 3.06
CA ALA A 163 -14.25 -10.13 3.22
C ALA A 163 -14.33 -8.87 2.32
N PHE A 164 -14.76 -9.02 1.06
CA PHE A 164 -14.94 -7.87 0.16
C PHE A 164 -16.06 -6.92 0.59
N SER A 165 -17.11 -7.43 1.23
CA SER A 165 -18.23 -6.62 1.74
C SER A 165 -17.83 -5.71 2.92
N HIS A 166 -16.66 -5.96 3.51
CA HIS A 166 -16.10 -5.20 4.62
C HIS A 166 -14.98 -4.23 4.21
N GLN A 167 -14.81 -3.98 2.90
CA GLN A 167 -13.76 -3.12 2.36
C GLN A 167 -14.32 -1.80 1.85
N TYR A 168 -13.96 -0.71 2.53
CA TYR A 168 -14.48 0.62 2.26
C TYR A 168 -13.37 1.64 2.02
N VAL A 169 -13.66 2.63 1.19
CA VAL A 169 -12.96 3.91 1.23
C VAL A 169 -13.72 4.81 2.20
N SER A 170 -13.03 5.29 3.23
CA SER A 170 -13.53 6.24 4.23
C SER A 170 -12.89 7.59 4.01
N ILE A 171 -13.68 8.65 3.97
CA ILE A 171 -13.20 10.02 3.80
C ILE A 171 -13.79 10.87 4.90
N SER A 172 -12.93 11.48 5.71
CA SER A 172 -13.36 12.23 6.88
C SER A 172 -12.49 13.44 7.18
N SER A 173 -13.08 14.42 7.86
CA SER A 173 -12.40 15.59 8.40
C SER A 173 -12.91 15.90 9.80
N SER A 174 -12.18 16.71 10.54
CA SER A 174 -12.74 17.33 11.74
C SER A 174 -13.74 18.41 11.33
N PRO A 175 -14.94 18.48 11.94
CA PRO A 175 -15.88 19.58 11.72
C PRO A 175 -15.28 20.97 11.96
N ASN A 176 -14.25 21.06 12.83
CA ASN A 176 -13.54 22.30 13.11
C ASN A 176 -12.63 22.73 11.93
N SER A 177 -12.05 21.78 11.19
CA SER A 177 -11.17 22.05 10.05
C SER A 177 -11.91 22.18 8.72
N ASP A 178 -13.14 21.66 8.64
CA ASP A 178 -14.03 21.75 7.47
C ASP A 178 -15.49 22.07 7.87
N PRO A 179 -15.77 23.31 8.34
CA PRO A 179 -17.13 23.70 8.68
C PRO A 179 -18.09 23.53 7.51
N GLY A 180 -19.16 22.75 7.72
CA GLY A 180 -20.14 22.41 6.68
C GLY A 180 -19.69 21.35 5.69
N CYS A 181 -18.60 20.62 5.99
CA CYS A 181 -18.12 19.45 5.25
C CYS A 181 -17.85 19.69 3.75
N LYS A 182 -17.56 20.93 3.34
CA LYS A 182 -17.44 21.27 1.91
C LYS A 182 -16.24 20.59 1.26
N LEU A 183 -15.09 20.62 1.94
CA LEU A 183 -13.86 20.00 1.45
C LEU A 183 -14.02 18.48 1.38
N THR A 184 -14.56 17.90 2.44
CA THR A 184 -14.76 16.46 2.58
C THR A 184 -15.78 15.93 1.58
N SER A 185 -16.87 16.66 1.36
CA SER A 185 -17.88 16.32 0.35
C SER A 185 -17.30 16.35 -1.06
N ALA A 186 -16.53 17.38 -1.39
CA ALA A 186 -15.85 17.48 -2.68
C ALA A 186 -14.85 16.33 -2.89
N ALA A 187 -14.06 16.02 -1.87
CA ALA A 187 -13.14 14.89 -1.91
C ALA A 187 -13.86 13.56 -2.05
N ALA A 188 -14.94 13.34 -1.31
CA ALA A 188 -15.74 12.12 -1.39
C ALA A 188 -16.33 11.90 -2.78
N LYS A 189 -16.87 12.97 -3.40
CA LYS A 189 -17.37 12.91 -4.77
C LYS A 189 -16.26 12.57 -5.76
N MET A 190 -15.13 13.28 -5.69
CA MET A 190 -13.97 13.05 -6.55
C MET A 190 -13.41 11.62 -6.41
N SER A 191 -13.28 11.12 -5.18
CA SER A 191 -12.77 9.77 -4.93
C SER A 191 -13.75 8.70 -5.38
N ALA A 192 -15.06 8.91 -5.24
CA ALA A 192 -16.08 8.02 -5.80
C ALA A 192 -16.09 8.04 -7.34
N GLU A 193 -15.92 9.20 -7.98
CA GLU A 193 -15.74 9.31 -9.44
C GLU A 193 -14.48 8.57 -9.89
N SER A 194 -13.37 8.71 -9.15
CA SER A 194 -12.12 7.96 -9.39
C SER A 194 -12.38 6.46 -9.34
N ARG A 195 -13.03 5.98 -8.26
CA ARG A 195 -13.39 4.57 -8.10
C ARG A 195 -14.25 4.05 -9.25
N ASN A 196 -15.17 4.87 -9.75
CA ASN A 196 -16.03 4.50 -10.88
C ASN A 196 -15.24 4.31 -12.18
N GLN A 197 -14.07 4.95 -12.31
CA GLN A 197 -13.15 4.77 -13.44
C GLN A 197 -12.15 3.62 -13.23
N GLY A 198 -11.96 3.18 -11.99
CA GLY A 198 -11.09 2.08 -11.60
C GLY A 198 -10.54 2.26 -10.19
N ILE A 199 -10.05 1.18 -9.59
CA ILE A 199 -9.40 1.24 -8.27
C ILE A 199 -7.98 1.79 -8.47
N PRO A 200 -7.56 2.87 -7.77
CA PRO A 200 -6.22 3.43 -7.94
C PRO A 200 -5.13 2.41 -7.60
N ARG A 201 -4.20 2.26 -8.54
CA ARG A 201 -3.10 1.28 -8.47
C ARG A 201 -1.89 1.86 -7.75
N PHE A 202 -1.38 1.12 -6.78
CA PHE A 202 -0.15 1.45 -6.08
C PHE A 202 1.04 0.73 -6.71
N ASP A 203 1.53 1.30 -7.81
CA ASP A 203 2.69 0.82 -8.56
C ASP A 203 3.69 1.95 -8.80
N SER A 204 4.75 1.68 -9.58
CA SER A 204 5.82 2.62 -9.89
C SER A 204 5.38 3.94 -10.54
N ARG A 205 4.12 4.06 -10.98
CA ARG A 205 3.54 5.33 -11.47
C ARG A 205 3.09 6.25 -10.34
N SER A 206 2.85 5.73 -9.14
CA SER A 206 2.55 6.54 -7.96
C SER A 206 3.80 7.21 -7.41
N LYS A 207 3.72 8.52 -7.13
CA LYS A 207 4.85 9.33 -6.66
C LYS A 207 5.44 8.87 -5.33
N MET A 208 4.62 8.24 -4.49
CA MET A 208 5.00 7.81 -3.15
C MET A 208 5.30 6.31 -3.08
N TRP A 209 5.22 5.58 -4.19
CA TRP A 209 5.48 4.14 -4.24
C TRP A 209 6.93 3.81 -3.91
N ARG A 210 7.12 2.64 -3.28
CA ARG A 210 8.42 2.02 -3.00
C ARG A 210 8.31 0.51 -3.24
N PRO A 211 9.35 -0.18 -3.74
CA PRO A 211 9.32 -1.62 -3.99
C PRO A 211 8.92 -2.46 -2.76
N LEU A 212 9.27 -1.99 -1.56
CA LEU A 212 8.91 -2.61 -0.29
C LEU A 212 7.38 -2.78 -0.11
N PHE A 213 6.57 -1.88 -0.67
CA PHE A 213 5.13 -1.84 -0.42
C PHE A 213 4.36 -2.95 -1.13
N GLU A 214 4.99 -3.58 -2.10
CA GLU A 214 4.45 -4.77 -2.76
C GLU A 214 4.85 -6.08 -2.06
N GLN A 215 5.79 -6.03 -1.12
CA GLN A 215 6.32 -7.21 -0.46
C GLN A 215 5.30 -7.81 0.52
N ASP A 216 5.23 -9.14 0.53
CA ASP A 216 4.49 -9.88 1.53
C ASP A 216 5.40 -10.15 2.74
N ILE A 217 5.03 -9.65 3.92
CA ILE A 217 5.81 -9.84 5.14
C ILE A 217 5.90 -11.32 5.51
N CYS A 218 4.86 -12.13 5.23
CA CYS A 218 4.89 -13.57 5.50
C CYS A 218 5.95 -14.32 4.69
N SER A 219 6.43 -13.73 3.59
CA SER A 219 7.55 -14.27 2.82
C SER A 219 8.83 -14.40 3.65
N LEU A 220 8.97 -13.68 4.77
CA LEU A 220 10.10 -13.83 5.67
C LEU A 220 10.25 -15.26 6.19
N PHE A 221 9.14 -16.00 6.36
CA PHE A 221 9.14 -17.32 6.99
C PHE A 221 10.19 -18.28 6.39
N GLN A 222 10.40 -18.25 5.07
CA GLN A 222 11.39 -19.11 4.39
C GLN A 222 12.84 -18.83 4.80
N GLN A 223 13.13 -17.68 5.40
CA GLN A 223 14.46 -17.28 5.86
C GLN A 223 14.61 -17.41 7.39
N LEU A 224 13.54 -17.77 8.11
CA LEU A 224 13.54 -17.83 9.56
C LEU A 224 13.88 -19.24 10.06
N ASN A 225 15.07 -19.40 10.61
CA ASN A 225 15.45 -20.60 11.34
C ASN A 225 14.80 -20.62 12.73
N GLY A 226 14.25 -21.76 13.14
CA GLY A 226 13.66 -21.95 14.47
C GLY A 226 12.19 -21.57 14.61
N TYR A 227 11.50 -21.33 13.47
CA TYR A 227 10.07 -21.07 13.41
C TYR A 227 9.32 -22.24 12.78
N SER A 228 8.15 -22.57 13.33
CA SER A 228 7.35 -23.73 12.93
C SER A 228 6.20 -23.37 12.01
N ARG A 229 5.65 -22.16 12.16
CA ARG A 229 4.52 -21.67 11.36
C ARG A 229 4.46 -20.15 11.37
N TYR A 230 3.68 -19.62 10.44
CA TYR A 230 3.25 -18.23 10.42
C TYR A 230 1.72 -18.14 10.34
N TYR A 231 1.19 -16.98 10.67
CA TYR A 231 -0.21 -16.63 10.56
C TYR A 231 -0.33 -15.23 9.96
N GLN A 232 -1.20 -15.10 8.97
CA GLN A 232 -1.55 -13.84 8.35
C GLN A 232 -2.96 -13.46 8.81
N GLY A 233 -3.10 -12.31 9.44
CA GLY A 233 -4.40 -11.84 9.92
C GLY A 233 -5.23 -11.25 8.78
N GLU A 234 -6.51 -11.61 8.71
CA GLU A 234 -7.45 -11.22 7.65
C GLU A 234 -7.67 -9.70 7.50
N LYS A 235 -7.28 -8.91 8.51
CA LYS A 235 -7.42 -7.44 8.55
C LYS A 235 -6.08 -6.72 8.56
N SER A 236 -4.98 -7.40 8.24
CA SER A 236 -3.64 -6.82 8.33
C SER A 236 -2.79 -7.23 7.12
N PRO A 237 -3.09 -6.69 5.94
CA PRO A 237 -2.49 -7.12 4.67
C PRO A 237 -0.98 -6.88 4.60
N ARG A 238 -0.42 -6.13 5.54
CA ARG A 238 0.98 -5.73 5.63
C ARG A 238 1.67 -6.26 6.90
N SER A 239 1.10 -7.27 7.55
CA SER A 239 1.70 -7.90 8.72
C SER A 239 1.72 -9.42 8.62
N CYS A 240 2.57 -10.04 9.44
CA CYS A 240 2.61 -11.47 9.63
C CYS A 240 3.09 -11.81 11.03
N SER A 241 2.47 -12.83 11.63
CA SER A 241 2.86 -13.37 12.93
C SER A 241 3.61 -14.69 12.73
N PHE A 242 4.75 -14.84 13.39
CA PHE A 242 5.62 -16.02 13.29
C PHE A 242 5.73 -16.71 14.64
N TYR A 243 5.52 -18.03 14.66
CA TYR A 243 5.62 -18.84 15.86
C TYR A 243 6.96 -19.58 15.89
N ALA A 244 7.79 -19.31 16.89
CA ALA A 244 8.99 -20.09 17.16
C ALA A 244 8.61 -21.51 17.61
N ASN A 245 9.49 -22.49 17.37
CA ASN A 245 9.24 -23.92 17.59
C ASN A 245 8.74 -24.28 19.00
N ASN A 246 9.11 -23.48 20.02
CA ASN A 246 8.77 -23.71 21.43
C ASN A 246 8.11 -22.50 22.10
N ALA A 247 7.59 -21.54 21.32
CA ALA A 247 6.96 -20.33 21.87
C ALA A 247 5.44 -20.45 21.83
N ALA A 248 4.79 -20.12 22.95
CA ALA A 248 3.33 -20.05 23.03
C ALA A 248 2.78 -18.79 22.33
N THR A 249 3.55 -17.71 22.35
CA THR A 249 3.20 -16.40 21.77
C THR A 249 3.98 -16.16 20.48
N PRO A 250 3.35 -15.59 19.44
CA PRO A 250 4.04 -15.26 18.21
C PRO A 250 4.86 -13.98 18.35
N THR A 251 5.89 -13.85 17.51
CA THR A 251 6.48 -12.55 17.17
C THR A 251 5.81 -12.03 15.91
N SER A 252 5.32 -10.80 15.91
CA SER A 252 4.68 -10.18 14.75
C SER A 252 5.62 -9.19 14.07
N ALA A 253 5.65 -9.19 12.74
CA ALA A 253 6.30 -8.16 11.95
C ALA A 253 5.26 -7.46 11.08
N ALA A 254 5.35 -6.15 10.95
CA ALA A 254 4.42 -5.36 10.16
C ALA A 254 5.12 -4.17 9.50
N LEU A 255 4.71 -3.85 8.28
CA LEU A 255 5.17 -2.66 7.58
C LEU A 255 4.35 -1.45 8.05
N HIS A 256 5.04 -0.47 8.63
CA HIS A 256 4.46 0.77 9.14
C HIS A 256 5.17 2.00 8.56
N LEU A 257 4.56 3.16 8.78
CA LEU A 257 5.19 4.46 8.54
C LEU A 257 5.35 5.20 9.87
N THR A 258 6.55 5.69 10.12
CA THR A 258 6.88 6.53 11.27
C THR A 258 7.62 7.79 10.80
N THR A 259 8.26 8.53 11.68
CA THR A 259 9.15 9.64 11.30
C THR A 259 10.55 9.41 11.85
N LYS A 260 11.57 9.93 11.18
CA LYS A 260 12.95 9.92 11.70
C LYS A 260 13.03 10.60 13.06
N LYS A 261 12.26 11.67 13.26
CA LYS A 261 12.15 12.36 14.54
C LYS A 261 11.64 11.43 15.64
N THR A 262 10.56 10.68 15.40
CA THR A 262 10.03 9.69 16.36
C THR A 262 11.09 8.64 16.69
N LEU A 263 11.73 8.06 15.68
CA LEU A 263 12.77 7.05 15.86
C LEU A 263 13.94 7.58 16.71
N ASN A 264 14.47 8.77 16.38
CA ASN A 264 15.64 9.32 17.05
C ASN A 264 15.38 9.85 18.46
N THR A 265 14.14 10.20 18.78
CA THR A 265 13.80 10.81 20.09
C THR A 265 13.23 9.81 21.08
N SER A 266 12.53 8.78 20.60
CA SER A 266 11.75 7.87 21.47
C SER A 266 12.39 6.49 21.61
N TRP A 267 13.40 6.14 20.82
CA TRP A 267 13.96 4.79 20.74
C TRP A 267 15.45 4.76 21.07
N LYS A 268 15.92 3.64 21.60
CA LYS A 268 17.36 3.35 21.75
C LYS A 268 17.88 2.71 20.47
N THR A 269 19.02 3.19 19.99
CA THR A 269 19.64 2.64 18.78
C THR A 269 20.66 1.56 19.12
N GLU A 270 20.57 0.41 18.47
CA GLU A 270 21.56 -0.67 18.51
C GLU A 270 22.04 -1.01 17.09
N ASN A 271 23.34 -1.16 16.86
CA ASN A 271 23.85 -1.69 15.59
C ASN A 271 24.12 -3.19 15.72
N ARG A 272 23.58 -3.99 14.80
CA ARG A 272 23.86 -5.43 14.71
C ARG A 272 24.12 -5.82 13.27
N ASN A 273 25.31 -6.33 12.99
CA ASN A 273 25.73 -6.77 11.65
C ASN A 273 25.54 -5.68 10.57
N GLY A 274 25.80 -4.41 10.90
CA GLY A 274 25.63 -3.29 9.98
C GLY A 274 24.20 -2.81 9.81
N VAL A 275 23.21 -3.44 10.46
CA VAL A 275 21.83 -2.99 10.50
C VAL A 275 21.59 -2.18 11.76
N GLU A 276 21.00 -1.00 11.60
CA GLU A 276 20.56 -0.16 12.69
C GLU A 276 19.17 -0.61 13.17
N LEU A 277 19.07 -0.97 14.45
CA LEU A 277 17.83 -1.38 15.11
C LEU A 277 17.42 -0.26 16.06
N TYR A 278 16.18 0.19 15.93
CA TYR A 278 15.54 1.07 16.90
C TYR A 278 14.79 0.18 17.88
N VAL A 279 15.17 0.19 19.15
CA VAL A 279 14.58 -0.61 20.22
C VAL A 279 13.80 0.30 21.16
N GLU A 280 12.49 0.07 21.30
CA GLU A 280 11.65 0.89 22.17
C GLU A 280 12.11 0.65 23.62
N PRO A 281 12.45 1.70 24.38
CA PRO A 281 12.81 1.56 25.79
C PRO A 281 11.61 0.96 26.51
N GLY A 282 11.78 -0.26 27.04
CA GLY A 282 10.70 -1.14 27.50
C GLY A 282 9.58 -0.40 28.23
N TYR A 283 8.38 -0.42 27.65
CA TYR A 283 7.17 0.00 28.35
C TYR A 283 7.00 -0.94 29.55
N SER A 284 6.96 -0.37 30.75
CA SER A 284 6.71 -1.10 32.00
C SER A 284 5.54 -0.44 32.73
N GLU A 285 4.32 -0.83 32.37
CA GLU A 285 3.16 -0.75 33.25
C GLU A 285 2.48 -2.12 33.30
N GLY A 286 2.85 -2.94 34.29
CA GLY A 286 2.30 -4.28 34.55
C GLY A 286 3.14 -5.46 34.02
N ASP A 287 2.52 -6.64 33.95
CA ASP A 287 3.13 -7.94 33.59
C ASP A 287 3.34 -8.17 32.07
N TYR A 288 3.04 -7.18 31.22
CA TYR A 288 3.20 -7.29 29.76
C TYR A 288 4.43 -6.52 29.29
N HIS A 289 5.52 -7.25 29.02
CA HIS A 289 6.74 -6.71 28.41
C HIS A 289 6.79 -7.05 26.92
N ASP A 290 6.06 -6.30 26.09
CA ASP A 290 6.25 -6.40 24.64
C ASP A 290 7.50 -5.58 24.26
N CYS A 291 8.54 -6.26 23.75
CA CYS A 291 9.68 -5.59 23.14
C CYS A 291 9.30 -5.20 21.71
N ARG A 292 9.39 -3.91 21.39
CA ARG A 292 9.15 -3.39 20.05
C ARG A 292 10.47 -2.96 19.40
N ILE A 293 10.65 -3.36 18.15
CA ILE A 293 11.86 -3.06 17.37
C ILE A 293 11.45 -2.56 16.00
N SER A 294 11.97 -1.41 15.60
CA SER A 294 11.80 -0.88 14.24
C SER A 294 13.11 -0.97 13.48
N VAL A 295 13.01 -1.31 12.20
CA VAL A 295 14.11 -1.21 11.25
C VAL A 295 13.67 -0.42 10.05
N GLU A 296 14.46 0.57 9.68
CA GLU A 296 14.20 1.38 8.50
C GLU A 296 14.44 0.60 7.23
N MET A 297 13.51 0.76 6.28
CA MET A 297 13.50 0.00 5.04
C MET A 297 13.71 0.87 3.81
N GLY A 298 14.09 2.13 4.01
CA GLY A 298 14.32 3.07 2.92
C GLY A 298 14.27 4.53 3.36
N PRO A 299 14.47 5.46 2.42
CA PRO A 299 14.44 6.88 2.71
C PRO A 299 13.03 7.36 3.06
N PRO A 300 12.90 8.47 3.84
CA PRO A 300 11.63 9.14 4.07
C PRO A 300 10.92 9.52 2.76
N ILE A 301 9.59 9.56 2.80
CA ILE A 301 8.74 9.76 1.64
C ILE A 301 8.22 11.19 1.65
N PRO A 302 8.64 12.04 0.70
CA PRO A 302 8.22 13.43 0.69
C PRO A 302 6.70 13.55 0.43
N PRO A 303 6.04 14.56 1.02
CA PRO A 303 4.68 14.89 0.65
C PRO A 303 4.61 15.29 -0.84
N THR A 304 3.47 15.02 -1.48
CA THR A 304 3.20 15.54 -2.82
C THR A 304 2.50 16.88 -2.72
N ASN A 305 3.14 17.93 -3.24
CA ASN A 305 2.58 19.26 -3.27
C ASN A 305 1.48 19.39 -4.34
N ILE A 306 0.44 20.15 -4.00
CA ILE A 306 -0.64 20.54 -4.88
C ILE A 306 -0.39 21.98 -5.33
N GLY A 307 0.03 22.16 -6.58
CA GLY A 307 0.33 23.50 -7.13
C GLY A 307 1.72 24.01 -6.76
N THR A 308 1.94 25.32 -6.85
CA THR A 308 3.23 25.99 -6.60
C THR A 308 3.37 26.51 -5.17
N ALA A 309 2.48 26.12 -4.26
CA ALA A 309 2.55 26.55 -2.87
C ALA A 309 3.80 25.96 -2.21
N ASN A 310 4.89 26.74 -2.18
CA ASN A 310 6.03 26.53 -1.30
C ASN A 310 5.53 26.61 0.13
N THR A 311 5.38 25.47 0.80
CA THR A 311 5.20 25.44 2.25
C THR A 311 6.50 24.97 2.86
N ASP A 312 7.25 25.87 3.48
CA ASP A 312 8.55 25.59 4.10
C ASP A 312 8.50 24.47 5.16
N ALA A 313 7.33 24.19 5.73
CA ALA A 313 7.08 23.04 6.62
C ALA A 313 7.22 21.67 5.91
N ALA A 314 7.19 21.62 4.58
CA ALA A 314 7.36 20.40 3.80
C ALA A 314 8.83 20.02 3.58
N ASN A 315 9.82 20.79 4.04
CA ASN A 315 11.24 20.57 3.73
C ASN A 315 12.05 19.84 4.82
N ASP A 316 11.51 19.66 6.03
CA ASP A 316 12.18 18.84 7.03
C ASP A 316 11.88 17.36 6.79
N SER A 317 12.83 16.67 6.13
CA SER A 317 12.74 15.24 5.87
C SER A 317 12.62 14.38 7.13
N SER A 318 12.93 14.93 8.32
CA SER A 318 12.82 14.20 9.57
C SER A 318 11.38 13.98 10.03
N ASP A 319 10.44 14.80 9.56
CA ASP A 319 9.00 14.73 9.83
C ASP A 319 8.22 14.00 8.70
N TRP A 320 8.90 13.60 7.64
CA TRP A 320 8.29 12.83 6.54
C TRP A 320 8.05 11.37 6.95
N PRO A 321 7.00 10.71 6.40
CA PRO A 321 6.78 9.29 6.62
C PRO A 321 7.97 8.44 6.17
N THR A 322 8.55 7.68 7.09
CA THR A 322 9.66 6.75 6.86
C THR A 322 9.14 5.32 6.94
N PRO A 323 9.38 4.48 5.91
CA PRO A 323 8.97 3.08 5.94
C PRO A 323 9.85 2.27 6.91
N VAL A 324 9.19 1.55 7.80
CA VAL A 324 9.83 0.64 8.76
C VAL A 324 9.15 -0.72 8.77
N ILE A 325 9.90 -1.78 9.02
CA ILE A 325 9.30 -2.99 9.60
C ILE A 325 9.39 -2.86 11.11
N GLU A 326 8.24 -2.84 11.75
CA GLU A 326 8.10 -2.95 13.19
C GLU A 326 7.92 -4.43 13.57
N VAL A 327 8.65 -4.88 14.58
CA VAL A 327 8.60 -6.22 15.14
C VAL A 327 8.19 -6.12 16.60
N THR A 328 7.16 -6.85 16.98
CA THR A 328 6.60 -6.91 18.35
C THR A 328 6.51 -8.34 18.85
N GLY A 329 6.70 -8.52 20.16
CA GLY A 329 6.63 -9.81 20.83
C GLY A 329 7.33 -9.79 22.18
N GLN A 330 7.20 -10.87 22.95
CA GLN A 330 7.68 -10.94 24.33
C GLN A 330 9.20 -11.18 24.45
N ASP A 331 9.82 -11.86 23.48
CA ASP A 331 11.27 -12.12 23.46
C ASP A 331 11.98 -11.08 22.58
N CYS A 332 12.69 -10.15 23.24
CA CYS A 332 13.38 -9.07 22.54
C CYS A 332 14.52 -9.55 21.65
N GLU A 333 15.24 -10.61 22.03
CA GLU A 333 16.33 -11.14 21.20
C GLU A 333 15.78 -11.89 19.98
N GLN A 334 14.64 -12.56 20.12
CA GLN A 334 13.90 -13.13 19.00
C GLN A 334 13.41 -12.03 18.05
N ASN A 335 12.86 -10.94 18.59
CA ASN A 335 12.40 -9.80 17.80
C ASN A 335 13.57 -9.15 17.03
N LYS A 336 14.74 -9.00 17.67
CA LYS A 336 15.98 -8.49 17.02
C LYS A 336 16.40 -9.38 15.86
N LYS A 337 16.34 -10.71 16.03
CA LYS A 337 16.65 -11.66 14.96
C LYS A 337 15.69 -11.55 13.78
N LEU A 338 14.39 -11.41 14.04
CA LEU A 338 13.38 -11.24 12.99
C LEU A 338 13.56 -9.90 12.26
N ALA A 339 13.80 -8.81 13.00
CA ALA A 339 14.09 -7.49 12.45
C ALA A 339 15.33 -7.50 11.53
N LEU A 340 16.39 -8.21 11.92
CA LEU A 340 17.58 -8.41 11.11
C LEU A 340 17.30 -9.24 9.84
N ALA A 341 16.45 -10.26 9.93
CA ALA A 341 16.04 -11.02 8.76
C ALA A 341 15.21 -10.17 7.79
N ALA A 342 14.31 -9.33 8.32
CA ALA A 342 13.52 -8.38 7.54
C ALA A 342 14.40 -7.39 6.77
N ALA A 343 15.39 -6.78 7.45
CA ALA A 343 16.36 -5.91 6.82
C ALA A 343 17.07 -6.61 5.66
N LYS A 344 17.70 -7.76 5.92
CA LYS A 344 18.44 -8.53 4.90
C LYS A 344 17.60 -8.96 3.70
N LYS A 345 16.30 -9.17 3.89
CA LYS A 345 15.40 -9.61 2.82
C LYS A 345 14.94 -8.44 1.95
N PHE A 346 14.63 -7.31 2.57
CA PHE A 346 13.86 -6.25 1.93
C PHE A 346 14.65 -4.98 1.60
N THR A 347 15.91 -4.87 2.06
CA THR A 347 16.84 -3.77 1.72
C THR A 347 18.00 -4.26 0.87
#